data_AF-A0A8H9BW79-F1
#
_entry.id   AF-A0A8H9BW79-F1
#
_cell.length_a   1.000
_cell.length_b   1.000
_cell.length_c   1.000
_cell.angle_alpha   90.00
_cell.angle_beta   90.00
_cell.angle_gamma   90.00
#
_symmetry.space_group_name_H-M   'P 1'
#
loop_
_entity.id
_entity.type
_entity.pdbx_description
1 polymer ?
#
loop_
_entity_poly.entity_id
_entity_poly.type
_entity_poly.pdbx_seq_one_letter_code
_entity_poly.pdbx_strand_id
1 'polypeptide(L)'
;MKLALNELKFYKFKYLLITFIVILLASMVLFITGLAQGLARENIALIDQFKSERFVIQKDVDQQLEKSNIDLKTQQDIEENVKSAPLKLAMATMKHQDNKTDMLFATMPKEARPALKAGHLPEKANEVVLNQKLAGEGVQIGDQVNIEGKDVTLKVVGFFDDAMYAHTNIAMTTDEGLKDIAGQHVATSLYFLNDVTAKQFKNIEGISGIEIVNKQDLTDAIPSYQAEQAPLNMMIVSLFVITAIVLTAFFYVMTIQKTSEIGILKAIGVKTSHLLWSLLFQILFVTMLGVIIALLLITGLKATLPVTMPFFINSGMMLLVVVVFIIVAIVGALLSLVRVFKIDPIEAIGGGQV
;
A
#
# COMPACT_ATOMS: atom_id res chain seq x y z
N MET A 1 -25.68 -20.77 -21.93
CA MET A 1 -24.79 -19.63 -22.27
C MET A 1 -25.46 -18.63 -23.23
N LYS A 2 -26.03 -19.04 -24.38
CA LYS A 2 -26.77 -18.13 -25.29
C LYS A 2 -27.96 -17.41 -24.61
N LEU A 3 -28.70 -18.11 -23.74
CA LEU A 3 -29.82 -17.53 -22.98
C LEU A 3 -29.36 -16.34 -22.12
N ALA A 4 -28.30 -16.55 -21.33
CA ALA A 4 -27.74 -15.53 -20.45
C ALA A 4 -27.30 -14.26 -21.19
N LEU A 5 -26.62 -14.40 -22.34
CA LEU A 5 -26.15 -13.28 -23.15
C LEU A 5 -27.29 -12.49 -23.80
N ASN A 6 -28.32 -13.19 -24.28
CA ASN A 6 -29.50 -12.54 -24.86
C ASN A 6 -30.29 -11.75 -23.80
N GLU A 7 -30.33 -12.28 -22.59
CA GLU A 7 -31.02 -11.64 -21.46
C GLU A 7 -30.29 -10.40 -20.95
N LEU A 8 -28.96 -10.42 -20.89
CA LEU A 8 -28.13 -9.24 -20.62
C LEU A 8 -28.40 -8.11 -21.63
N LYS A 9 -28.62 -8.46 -22.90
CA LYS A 9 -28.96 -7.50 -23.96
C LYS A 9 -30.40 -6.99 -23.88
N PHE A 10 -31.32 -7.76 -23.31
CA PHE A 10 -32.74 -7.37 -23.20
C PHE A 10 -32.97 -6.45 -21.99
N TYR A 11 -32.48 -6.82 -20.81
CA TYR A 11 -32.66 -6.05 -19.57
C TYR A 11 -31.49 -5.11 -19.25
N LYS A 12 -31.07 -4.32 -20.26
CA LYS A 12 -29.84 -3.50 -20.19
C LYS A 12 -29.75 -2.62 -18.95
N PHE A 13 -30.84 -1.95 -18.58
CA PHE A 13 -30.85 -0.99 -17.47
C PHE A 13 -30.64 -1.67 -16.09
N LYS A 14 -31.30 -2.81 -15.86
CA LYS A 14 -31.16 -3.57 -14.62
C LYS A 14 -29.73 -4.09 -14.45
N TYR A 15 -29.17 -4.69 -15.50
CA TYR A 15 -27.79 -5.20 -15.43
C TYR A 15 -26.77 -4.08 -15.38
N LEU A 16 -26.99 -2.95 -16.05
CA LEU A 16 -26.14 -1.77 -15.94
C LEU A 16 -26.11 -1.23 -14.50
N LEU A 17 -27.25 -1.15 -13.83
CA LEU A 17 -27.31 -0.70 -12.43
C LEU A 17 -26.52 -1.63 -11.50
N ILE A 18 -26.61 -2.94 -11.71
CA ILE A 18 -25.93 -3.93 -10.86
C ILE A 18 -24.43 -3.94 -11.14
N THR A 19 -24.03 -3.90 -12.42
CA THR A 19 -22.64 -3.68 -12.79
C THR A 19 -22.11 -2.39 -12.17
N PHE A 20 -22.88 -1.30 -12.20
CA PHE A 20 -22.49 -0.03 -11.58
C PHE A 20 -22.27 -0.14 -10.08
N ILE A 21 -23.14 -0.85 -9.35
CA ILE A 21 -22.96 -1.12 -7.92
C ILE A 21 -21.68 -1.92 -7.68
N VAL A 22 -21.42 -2.96 -8.48
CA VAL A 22 -20.17 -3.73 -8.38
C VAL A 22 -18.95 -2.84 -8.62
N ILE A 23 -18.99 -2.00 -9.66
CA ILE A 23 -17.90 -1.05 -9.97
C ILE A 23 -17.67 -0.12 -8.77
N LEU A 24 -18.73 0.47 -8.21
CA LEU A 24 -18.65 1.39 -7.09
C LEU A 24 -18.04 0.70 -5.87
N LEU A 25 -18.55 -0.47 -5.49
CA LEU A 25 -18.03 -1.21 -4.34
C LEU A 25 -16.57 -1.65 -4.56
N ALA A 26 -16.25 -2.19 -5.73
CA ALA A 26 -14.89 -2.64 -6.04
C ALA A 26 -13.90 -1.45 -6.06
N SER A 27 -14.28 -0.33 -6.67
CA SER A 27 -13.46 0.88 -6.70
C SER A 27 -13.27 1.45 -5.30
N MET A 28 -14.31 1.49 -4.48
CA MET A 28 -14.23 1.97 -3.10
C MET A 28 -13.32 1.08 -2.25
N VAL A 29 -13.46 -0.25 -2.34
CA VAL A 29 -12.58 -1.20 -1.65
C VAL A 29 -11.13 -0.99 -2.08
N LEU A 30 -10.85 -0.99 -3.39
CA LEU A 30 -9.50 -0.78 -3.93
C LEU A 30 -8.92 0.57 -3.50
N PHE A 31 -9.72 1.63 -3.51
CA PHE A 31 -9.29 2.97 -3.16
C PHE A 31 -8.93 3.09 -1.68
N ILE A 32 -9.81 2.63 -0.79
CA ILE A 32 -9.57 2.69 0.65
C ILE A 32 -8.42 1.75 1.04
N THR A 33 -8.33 0.56 0.45
CA THR A 33 -7.18 -0.32 0.65
C THR A 33 -5.88 0.31 0.16
N GLY A 34 -5.90 1.02 -0.97
CA GLY A 34 -4.72 1.75 -1.46
C GLY A 34 -4.30 2.92 -0.58
N LEU A 35 -5.26 3.60 0.06
CA LEU A 35 -4.95 4.61 1.08
C LEU A 35 -4.37 4.00 2.34
N ALA A 36 -4.97 2.92 2.83
CA ALA A 36 -4.48 2.20 4.01
C ALA A 36 -3.05 1.68 3.80
N GLN A 37 -2.78 1.05 2.65
CA GLN A 37 -1.44 0.59 2.30
C GLN A 37 -0.47 1.76 2.06
N GLY A 38 -0.93 2.89 1.53
CA GLY A 38 -0.11 4.08 1.39
C GLY A 38 0.30 4.70 2.73
N LEU A 39 -0.62 4.81 3.69
CA LEU A 39 -0.31 5.26 5.06
C LEU A 39 0.65 4.31 5.78
N ALA A 40 0.41 3.01 5.69
CA ALA A 40 1.33 2.00 6.21
C ALA A 40 2.72 2.14 5.58
N ARG A 41 2.79 2.43 4.27
CA ARG A 41 4.04 2.64 3.54
C ARG A 41 4.78 3.90 3.96
N GLU A 42 4.11 5.01 4.29
CA GLU A 42 4.78 6.23 4.79
C GLU A 42 5.58 6.01 6.09
N ASN A 43 5.21 5.00 6.87
CA ASN A 43 5.98 4.62 8.05
C ASN A 43 7.28 3.90 7.69
N ILE A 44 7.24 3.01 6.70
CA ILE A 44 8.27 1.99 6.48
C ILE A 44 9.03 2.16 5.17
N ALA A 45 8.69 3.14 4.33
CA ALA A 45 9.19 3.26 2.97
C ALA A 45 10.72 3.27 2.87
N LEU A 46 11.41 3.91 3.83
CA LEU A 46 12.87 3.87 3.90
C LEU A 46 13.39 2.45 4.14
N ILE A 47 12.85 1.75 5.15
CA ILE A 47 13.28 0.40 5.53
C ILE A 47 12.94 -0.59 4.40
N ASP A 48 11.76 -0.48 3.80
CA ASP A 48 11.30 -1.37 2.73
C ASP A 48 12.24 -1.37 1.52
N GLN A 49 12.90 -0.24 1.26
CA GLN A 49 13.88 -0.11 0.18
C GLN A 49 15.25 -0.71 0.48
N PHE A 50 15.55 -1.04 1.74
CA PHE A 50 16.78 -1.71 2.08
C PHE A 50 16.82 -3.12 1.49
N LYS A 51 17.92 -3.42 0.79
CA LYS A 51 18.21 -4.74 0.21
C LYS A 51 18.78 -5.73 1.22
N SER A 52 19.34 -5.23 2.33
CA SER A 52 19.84 -6.07 3.42
C SER A 52 18.67 -6.59 4.26
N GLU A 53 18.81 -7.80 4.78
CA GLU A 53 17.85 -8.39 5.73
C GLU A 53 18.30 -8.22 7.19
N ARG A 54 19.57 -7.86 7.41
CA ARG A 54 20.17 -7.73 8.74
C ARG A 54 20.96 -6.44 8.88
N PHE A 55 20.94 -5.91 10.09
CA PHE A 55 21.48 -4.60 10.41
C PHE A 55 22.12 -4.62 11.78
N VAL A 56 23.05 -3.70 12.00
CA VAL A 56 23.61 -3.42 13.32
C VAL A 56 23.14 -2.05 13.76
N ILE A 57 22.60 -1.98 14.96
CA ILE A 57 22.18 -0.75 15.62
C ILE A 57 22.78 -0.69 17.03
N GLN A 58 22.70 0.48 17.69
CA GLN A 58 23.03 0.59 19.10
C GLN A 58 22.08 -0.28 19.94
N LYS A 59 22.60 -0.90 20.99
CA LYS A 59 21.80 -1.64 21.96
C LYS A 59 20.99 -0.69 22.86
N ASP A 60 19.86 -1.18 23.39
CA ASP A 60 19.02 -0.49 24.38
C ASP A 60 18.36 0.81 23.86
N VAL A 61 18.04 0.86 22.56
CA VAL A 61 17.36 1.99 21.90
C VAL A 61 15.97 1.64 21.34
N ASP A 62 15.35 0.57 21.87
CA ASP A 62 14.07 0.03 21.41
C ASP A 62 14.01 -0.28 19.90
N GLN A 63 15.19 -0.52 19.30
CA GLN A 63 15.36 -0.78 17.87
C GLN A 63 14.95 0.38 16.94
N GLN A 64 14.81 1.59 17.48
CA GLN A 64 14.42 2.79 16.73
C GLN A 64 15.64 3.45 16.07
N LEU A 65 15.59 3.63 14.75
CA LEU A 65 16.72 4.12 13.95
C LEU A 65 17.15 5.54 14.35
N GLU A 66 16.19 6.41 14.62
CA GLU A 66 16.39 7.79 15.02
C GLU A 66 16.97 7.94 16.44
N LYS A 67 16.86 6.91 17.28
CA LYS A 67 17.46 6.88 18.63
C LYS A 67 18.84 6.24 18.66
N SER A 68 19.19 5.45 17.64
CA SER A 68 20.48 4.75 17.57
C SER A 68 21.61 5.73 17.24
N ASN A 69 22.68 5.70 18.04
CA ASN A 69 23.89 6.48 17.82
C ASN A 69 25.13 5.70 18.28
N ILE A 70 25.69 4.91 17.36
CA ILE A 70 26.87 4.07 17.62
C ILE A 70 28.10 4.98 17.84
N ASP A 71 28.83 4.79 18.93
CA ASP A 71 30.02 5.60 19.23
C ASP A 71 31.20 5.31 18.30
N LEU A 72 32.13 6.26 18.17
CA LEU A 72 33.25 6.18 17.22
C LEU A 72 34.15 4.94 17.41
N LYS A 73 34.32 4.46 18.65
CA LYS A 73 35.16 3.28 18.90
C LYS A 73 34.46 2.02 18.39
N THR A 74 33.19 1.89 18.71
CA THR A 74 32.35 0.78 18.23
C THR A 74 32.19 0.81 16.70
N GLN A 75 32.10 1.99 16.08
CA GLN A 75 32.11 2.13 14.62
C GLN A 75 33.37 1.52 13.99
N GLN A 76 34.56 1.79 14.56
CA GLN A 76 35.82 1.23 14.06
C GLN A 76 35.82 -0.30 14.13
N ASP A 77 35.38 -0.88 15.24
CA ASP A 77 35.29 -2.35 15.42
C ASP A 77 34.33 -3.00 14.40
N ILE A 78 33.22 -2.32 14.06
CA ILE A 78 32.28 -2.79 13.03
C ILE A 78 32.91 -2.71 11.64
N GLU A 79 33.54 -1.58 11.31
CA GLU A 79 34.11 -1.29 9.99
C GLU A 79 35.32 -2.18 9.66
N GLU A 80 36.03 -2.71 10.67
CA GLU A 80 37.03 -3.77 10.47
C GLU A 80 36.43 -5.07 9.90
N ASN A 81 35.16 -5.34 10.23
CA ASN A 81 34.46 -6.56 9.85
C ASN A 81 33.50 -6.37 8.67
N VAL A 82 33.02 -5.15 8.41
CA VAL A 82 32.03 -4.83 7.37
C VAL A 82 32.51 -3.67 6.51
N LYS A 83 32.50 -3.83 5.19
CA LYS A 83 32.94 -2.79 4.24
C LYS A 83 31.84 -1.81 3.82
N SER A 84 30.70 -1.82 4.49
CA SER A 84 29.57 -0.93 4.17
C SER A 84 29.67 0.36 4.96
N ALA A 85 29.46 1.50 4.31
CA ALA A 85 29.25 2.75 5.02
C ALA A 85 27.93 2.71 5.82
N PRO A 86 27.85 3.39 6.97
CA PRO A 86 26.63 3.42 7.76
C PRO A 86 25.56 4.35 7.17
N LEU A 87 24.33 4.11 7.59
CA LEU A 87 23.26 5.11 7.56
C LEU A 87 23.46 6.06 8.74
N LYS A 88 23.62 7.35 8.43
CA LYS A 88 23.63 8.41 9.45
C LYS A 88 22.41 9.28 9.29
N LEU A 89 21.84 9.69 10.41
CA LEU A 89 20.60 10.46 10.46
C LEU A 89 20.79 11.73 11.29
N ALA A 90 20.08 12.78 10.89
CA ALA A 90 19.92 13.99 11.69
C ALA A 90 18.56 14.62 11.41
N MET A 91 17.85 14.98 12.47
CA MET A 91 16.57 15.68 12.36
C MET A 91 16.80 17.19 12.31
N ALA A 92 16.15 17.86 11.37
CA ALA A 92 16.17 19.31 11.28
C ALA A 92 14.91 19.84 10.57
N THR A 93 14.50 21.05 10.89
CA THR A 93 13.38 21.71 10.23
C THR A 93 13.88 22.42 8.98
N MET A 94 13.35 22.01 7.82
CA MET A 94 13.60 22.66 6.55
C MET A 94 12.58 23.78 6.34
N LYS A 95 13.06 24.95 5.91
CA LYS A 95 12.25 26.08 5.49
C LYS A 95 12.36 26.29 3.98
N HIS A 96 11.22 26.25 3.30
CA HIS A 96 11.09 26.63 1.89
C HIS A 96 10.02 27.71 1.77
N GLN A 97 10.41 28.92 1.36
CA GLN A 97 9.56 30.11 1.38
C GLN A 97 8.99 30.34 2.81
N ASP A 98 7.67 30.33 2.98
CA ASP A 98 7.00 30.46 4.29
C ASP A 98 6.66 29.11 4.94
N ASN A 99 6.86 27.99 4.23
CA ASN A 99 6.56 26.65 4.72
C ASN A 99 7.75 26.09 5.51
N LYS A 100 7.44 25.48 6.65
CA LYS A 100 8.38 24.77 7.51
C LYS A 100 7.96 23.31 7.61
N THR A 101 8.91 22.41 7.40
CA THR A 101 8.67 20.97 7.40
C THR A 101 9.80 20.30 8.17
N ASP A 102 9.46 19.47 9.16
CA ASP A 102 10.44 18.64 9.84
C ASP A 102 10.88 17.50 8.93
N MET A 103 12.19 17.32 8.84
CA MET A 103 12.83 16.42 7.91
C MET A 103 13.86 15.57 8.64
N LEU A 104 14.05 14.34 8.17
CA LEU A 104 15.13 13.48 8.58
C LEU A 104 16.18 13.45 7.48
N PHE A 105 17.26 14.19 7.68
CA PHE A 105 18.40 14.24 6.77
C PHE A 105 19.27 13.01 6.98
N ALA A 106 19.75 12.45 5.88
CA ALA A 106 20.47 11.19 5.89
C ALA A 106 21.67 11.19 4.94
N THR A 107 22.73 10.50 5.35
CA THR A 107 23.74 9.98 4.42
C THR A 107 23.56 8.47 4.29
N MET A 108 23.49 7.99 3.04
CA MET A 108 23.19 6.59 2.76
C MET A 108 24.28 5.91 1.95
N PRO A 109 24.66 4.66 2.31
CA PRO A 109 25.49 3.83 1.45
C PRO A 109 24.77 3.52 0.14
N LYS A 110 25.52 3.17 -0.91
CA LYS A 110 24.97 2.97 -2.27
C LYS A 110 23.84 1.93 -2.29
N GLU A 111 23.93 0.93 -1.42
CA GLU A 111 23.04 -0.21 -1.32
C GLU A 111 21.69 0.14 -0.68
N ALA A 112 21.63 1.26 0.06
CA ALA A 112 20.45 1.73 0.79
C ALA A 112 19.80 2.96 0.15
N ARG A 113 20.36 3.48 -0.95
CA ARG A 113 19.85 4.68 -1.62
C ARG A 113 18.53 4.37 -2.32
N PRO A 114 17.48 5.18 -2.07
CA PRO A 114 16.29 5.17 -2.89
C PRO A 114 16.55 5.41 -4.37
N ALA A 115 15.66 4.88 -5.21
CA ALA A 115 15.70 5.16 -6.64
C ALA A 115 15.43 6.66 -6.89
N LEU A 116 16.30 7.29 -7.69
CA LEU A 116 16.08 8.66 -8.13
C LEU A 116 14.93 8.72 -9.15
N LYS A 117 14.00 9.64 -8.90
CA LYS A 117 12.93 10.01 -9.82
C LYS A 117 13.43 10.99 -10.88
N ALA A 118 14.18 11.99 -10.43
CA ALA A 118 14.63 13.12 -11.23
C ALA A 118 15.88 13.75 -10.61
N GLY A 119 16.71 14.37 -11.44
CA GLY A 119 17.94 15.03 -11.01
C GLY A 119 19.11 14.06 -10.79
N HIS A 120 20.00 14.42 -9.87
CA HIS A 120 21.19 13.62 -9.53
C HIS A 120 21.41 13.53 -8.02
N LEU A 121 22.30 12.63 -7.60
CA LEU A 121 22.71 12.52 -6.19
C LEU A 121 23.51 13.76 -5.77
N PRO A 122 23.51 14.12 -4.48
CA PRO A 122 24.26 15.27 -4.00
C PRO A 122 25.76 14.98 -4.09
N GLU A 123 26.51 15.88 -4.73
CA GLU A 123 27.97 15.80 -4.88
C GLU A 123 28.70 16.77 -3.94
N LYS A 124 28.01 17.84 -3.51
CA LYS A 124 28.56 18.90 -2.65
C LYS A 124 27.82 18.98 -1.31
N ALA A 125 28.47 19.60 -0.32
CA ALA A 125 27.90 19.82 1.01
C ALA A 125 26.57 20.61 0.99
N ASN A 126 26.44 21.57 0.07
CA ASN A 126 25.25 22.40 -0.07
C ASN A 126 24.20 21.84 -1.04
N GLU A 127 24.24 20.55 -1.35
CA GLU A 127 23.26 19.90 -2.23
C GLU A 127 22.40 18.90 -1.45
N VAL A 128 21.12 18.83 -1.82
CA VAL A 128 20.15 17.93 -1.20
C VAL A 128 19.24 17.30 -2.24
N VAL A 129 18.95 16.02 -2.04
CA VAL A 129 17.90 15.29 -2.75
C VAL A 129 16.75 15.06 -1.79
N LEU A 130 15.53 15.36 -2.22
CA LEU A 130 14.35 15.37 -1.38
C LEU A 130 13.36 14.26 -1.75
N ASN A 131 12.41 13.98 -0.87
CA ASN A 131 11.25 13.15 -1.22
C ASN A 131 10.41 13.85 -2.28
N GLN A 132 10.00 13.14 -3.34
CA GLN A 132 9.14 13.68 -4.39
C GLN A 132 7.82 14.28 -3.87
N LYS A 133 7.33 13.85 -2.70
CA LYS A 133 6.13 14.45 -2.09
C LYS A 133 6.25 15.97 -1.91
N LEU A 134 7.45 16.46 -1.60
CA LEU A 134 7.73 17.89 -1.46
C LEU A 134 7.60 18.66 -2.78
N ALA A 135 7.72 17.98 -3.94
CA ALA A 135 7.44 18.60 -5.23
C ALA A 135 5.95 18.95 -5.39
N GLY A 136 5.05 18.17 -4.75
CA GLY A 136 3.63 18.50 -4.69
C GLY A 136 3.29 19.68 -3.78
N GLU A 137 4.22 20.05 -2.90
CA GLU A 137 4.15 21.24 -2.03
C GLU A 137 4.80 22.48 -2.66
N GLY A 138 5.25 22.37 -3.91
CA GLY A 138 5.80 23.48 -4.70
C GLY A 138 7.33 23.55 -4.73
N VAL A 139 8.05 22.60 -4.13
CA VAL A 139 9.53 22.54 -4.22
C VAL A 139 9.95 22.07 -5.61
N GLN A 140 10.92 22.73 -6.21
CA GLN A 140 11.46 22.41 -7.54
C GLN A 140 12.97 22.12 -7.50
N ILE A 141 13.46 21.40 -8.50
CA ILE A 141 14.90 21.23 -8.68
C ILE A 141 15.51 22.59 -9.04
N GLY A 142 16.54 22.99 -8.31
CA GLY A 142 17.18 24.30 -8.42
C GLY A 142 16.82 25.25 -7.29
N ASP A 143 15.74 24.97 -6.54
CA ASP A 143 15.34 25.80 -5.40
C ASP A 143 16.37 25.75 -4.27
N GLN A 144 16.37 26.80 -3.46
CA GLN A 144 17.14 26.89 -2.24
C GLN A 144 16.24 26.69 -1.03
N VAL A 145 16.64 25.78 -0.15
CA VAL A 145 15.97 25.51 1.12
C VAL A 145 16.92 25.81 2.27
N ASN A 146 16.40 26.40 3.33
CA ASN A 146 17.19 26.80 4.49
C ASN A 146 16.90 25.87 5.66
N ILE A 147 17.87 25.65 6.53
CA ILE A 147 17.64 24.94 7.79
C ILE A 147 17.28 25.95 8.88
N GLU A 148 16.15 25.74 9.55
CA GLU A 148 15.72 26.66 10.60
C GLU A 148 16.73 26.71 11.76
N GLY A 149 17.04 27.92 12.23
CA GLY A 149 17.97 28.13 13.33
C GLY A 149 19.45 27.97 12.96
N LYS A 150 19.78 27.74 11.68
CA LYS A 150 21.16 27.60 11.19
C LYS A 150 21.39 28.43 9.93
N ASP A 151 22.63 28.88 9.74
CA ASP A 151 23.06 29.57 8.51
C ASP A 151 23.50 28.55 7.46
N VAL A 152 22.57 27.64 7.10
CA VAL A 152 22.80 26.54 6.15
C VAL A 152 21.72 26.61 5.07
N THR A 153 22.17 26.82 3.83
CA THR A 153 21.32 26.82 2.63
C THR A 153 21.71 25.66 1.73
N LEU A 154 20.72 24.83 1.39
CA LEU A 154 20.88 23.67 0.52
C LEU A 154 20.16 23.90 -0.80
N LYS A 155 20.80 23.52 -1.90
CA LYS A 155 20.20 23.51 -3.23
C LYS A 155 19.56 22.16 -3.52
N VAL A 156 18.32 22.17 -3.95
CA VAL A 156 17.60 20.96 -4.36
C VAL A 156 18.15 20.49 -5.72
N VAL A 157 18.77 19.32 -5.76
CA VAL A 157 19.39 18.76 -6.99
C VAL A 157 18.65 17.56 -7.57
N GLY A 158 17.67 17.02 -6.84
CA GLY A 158 16.86 15.91 -7.31
C GLY A 158 15.77 15.50 -6.34
N PHE A 159 14.99 14.52 -6.79
CA PHE A 159 13.96 13.86 -5.99
C PHE A 159 14.13 12.35 -6.09
N PHE A 160 13.96 11.64 -4.98
CA PHE A 160 13.79 10.18 -4.97
C PHE A 160 12.31 9.78 -4.94
N ASP A 161 12.02 8.56 -5.39
CA ASP A 161 10.72 7.93 -5.20
C ASP A 161 10.51 7.62 -3.71
N ASP A 162 9.44 8.19 -3.14
CA ASP A 162 8.81 7.85 -1.85
C ASP A 162 9.77 7.27 -0.80
N ALA A 163 10.49 8.14 -0.07
CA ALA A 163 11.26 7.73 1.10
C ALA A 163 10.83 8.52 2.33
N MET A 164 10.21 7.79 3.25
CA MET A 164 9.70 8.28 4.51
C MET A 164 10.03 7.27 5.61
N TYR A 165 10.13 7.77 6.83
CA TYR A 165 10.31 6.97 8.03
C TYR A 165 9.43 7.56 9.13
N ALA A 166 8.51 6.76 9.69
CA ALA A 166 7.55 7.20 10.70
C ALA A 166 6.81 8.51 10.32
N HIS A 167 6.26 8.58 9.09
CA HIS A 167 5.63 9.77 8.49
C HIS A 167 6.52 11.02 8.34
N THR A 168 7.81 10.92 8.63
CA THR A 168 8.77 12.01 8.41
C THR A 168 9.42 11.84 7.05
N ASN A 169 9.46 12.93 6.27
CA ASN A 169 10.13 12.93 4.98
C ASN A 169 11.65 12.77 5.17
N ILE A 170 12.25 11.92 4.34
CA ILE A 170 13.69 11.81 4.27
C ILE A 170 14.25 12.91 3.35
N ALA A 171 15.47 13.32 3.61
CA ALA A 171 16.31 14.08 2.68
C ALA A 171 17.70 13.45 2.64
N MET A 172 18.32 13.39 1.46
CA MET A 172 19.67 12.86 1.30
C MET A 172 20.66 13.99 1.01
N THR A 173 21.77 14.01 1.73
CA THR A 173 22.90 14.92 1.50
C THR A 173 24.24 14.17 1.62
N THR A 174 25.36 14.89 1.52
CA THR A 174 26.71 14.34 1.73
C THR A 174 27.08 14.34 3.23
N ASP A 175 28.15 13.63 3.62
CA ASP A 175 28.62 13.63 5.02
C ASP A 175 28.98 15.03 5.52
N GLU A 176 29.52 15.89 4.64
CA GLU A 176 29.81 17.29 4.95
C GLU A 176 28.52 18.09 5.14
N GLY A 177 27.57 17.96 4.22
CA GLY A 177 26.27 18.62 4.34
C GLY A 177 25.51 18.21 5.61
N LEU A 178 25.54 16.91 5.95
CA LEU A 178 24.89 16.43 7.18
C LEU A 178 25.54 17.00 8.44
N LYS A 179 26.87 17.18 8.44
CA LYS A 179 27.59 17.86 9.54
C LYS A 179 27.24 19.33 9.63
N ASP A 180 27.08 20.03 8.51
CA ASP A 180 26.64 21.44 8.53
C ASP A 180 25.22 21.55 9.11
N ILE A 181 24.33 20.62 8.73
CA ILE A 181 22.93 20.58 9.21
C ILE A 181 22.84 20.19 10.68
N ALA A 182 23.62 19.24 11.18
CA ALA A 182 23.47 18.68 12.53
C ALA A 182 24.51 19.19 13.54
N GLY A 183 25.62 19.76 13.07
CA GLY A 183 26.81 20.00 13.88
C GLY A 183 27.42 18.68 14.38
N GLN A 184 27.74 18.63 15.68
CA GLN A 184 28.29 17.42 16.33
C GLN A 184 27.23 16.34 16.64
N HIS A 185 25.95 16.57 16.34
CA HIS A 185 24.84 15.67 16.67
C HIS A 185 24.45 14.72 15.53
N VAL A 186 25.36 14.43 14.60
CA VAL A 186 25.12 13.40 13.56
C VAL A 186 25.10 12.03 14.23
N ALA A 187 23.97 11.34 14.18
CA ALA A 187 23.86 10.01 14.74
C ALA A 187 24.26 8.96 13.70
N THR A 188 25.20 8.06 14.05
CA THR A 188 25.47 6.86 13.26
C THR A 188 24.44 5.80 13.65
N SER A 189 23.35 5.77 12.90
CA SER A 189 22.14 5.04 13.28
C SER A 189 22.20 3.56 12.97
N LEU A 190 22.78 3.16 11.84
CA LEU A 190 22.67 1.77 11.37
C LEU A 190 23.79 1.37 10.41
N TYR A 191 24.30 0.13 10.55
CA TYR A 191 25.16 -0.52 9.56
C TYR A 191 24.44 -1.67 8.86
N PHE A 192 24.77 -1.90 7.60
CA PHE A 192 24.17 -2.95 6.76
C PHE A 192 25.04 -4.21 6.77
N LEU A 193 24.48 -5.34 7.14
CA LEU A 193 25.19 -6.62 7.09
C LEU A 193 25.02 -7.33 5.75
N ASN A 194 25.63 -6.77 4.70
CA ASN A 194 25.66 -7.36 3.37
C ASN A 194 26.88 -8.28 3.18
N ASP A 195 26.67 -9.46 2.59
CA ASP A 195 27.73 -10.39 2.17
C ASP A 195 28.76 -10.73 3.27
N VAL A 196 28.29 -10.81 4.52
CA VAL A 196 29.14 -11.06 5.69
C VAL A 196 29.38 -12.56 5.85
N THR A 197 30.65 -12.97 5.97
CA THR A 197 30.99 -14.38 6.25
C THR A 197 30.57 -14.79 7.67
N ALA A 198 30.38 -16.08 7.91
CA ALA A 198 30.02 -16.58 9.25
C ALA A 198 31.02 -16.17 10.35
N LYS A 199 32.31 -15.99 9.99
CA LYS A 199 33.33 -15.52 10.92
C LYS A 199 33.16 -14.03 11.26
N GLN A 200 32.98 -13.18 10.25
CA GLN A 200 32.72 -11.75 10.46
C GLN A 200 31.43 -11.54 11.26
N PHE A 201 30.38 -12.32 10.97
CA PHE A 201 29.13 -12.24 11.71
C PHE A 201 29.34 -12.52 13.21
N LYS A 202 30.07 -13.59 13.56
CA LYS A 202 30.42 -13.90 14.96
C LYS A 202 31.27 -12.83 15.63
N ASN A 203 32.19 -12.20 14.88
CA ASN A 203 32.99 -11.10 15.42
C ASN A 203 32.11 -9.90 15.79
N ILE A 204 31.17 -9.54 14.90
CA ILE A 204 30.23 -8.44 15.11
C ILE A 204 29.31 -8.74 16.29
N GLU A 205 28.77 -9.95 16.37
CA GLU A 205 27.93 -10.39 17.50
C GLU A 205 28.64 -10.29 18.86
N GLY A 206 29.97 -10.35 18.87
CA GLY A 206 30.80 -10.17 20.07
C GLY A 206 31.09 -8.73 20.48
N ILE A 207 30.71 -7.73 19.67
CA ILE A 207 30.94 -6.31 19.99
C ILE A 207 29.94 -5.85 21.05
N SER A 208 30.45 -5.23 22.11
CA SER A 208 29.61 -4.72 23.20
C SER A 208 28.87 -3.45 22.77
N GLY A 209 27.63 -3.28 23.23
CA GLY A 209 26.86 -2.04 23.00
C GLY A 209 26.10 -1.98 21.68
N ILE A 210 26.10 -3.06 20.90
CA ILE A 210 25.31 -3.18 19.67
C ILE A 210 24.32 -4.35 19.72
N GLU A 211 23.36 -4.30 18.81
CA GLU A 211 22.38 -5.35 18.59
C GLU A 211 22.27 -5.63 17.08
N ILE A 212 22.19 -6.91 16.71
CA ILE A 212 21.91 -7.32 15.33
C ILE A 212 20.41 -7.52 15.21
N VAL A 213 19.78 -6.72 14.36
CA VAL A 213 18.34 -6.72 14.11
C VAL A 213 18.04 -7.09 12.67
N ASN A 214 16.87 -7.66 12.43
CA ASN A 214 16.38 -7.93 11.08
C ASN A 214 15.46 -6.79 10.58
N LYS A 215 15.05 -6.84 9.32
CA LYS A 215 14.19 -5.82 8.69
C LYS A 215 12.80 -5.71 9.36
N GLN A 216 12.24 -6.82 9.82
CA GLN A 216 10.95 -6.86 10.50
C GLN A 216 11.05 -6.21 11.89
N ASP A 217 12.13 -6.47 12.63
CA ASP A 217 12.41 -5.84 13.93
C ASP A 217 12.40 -4.30 13.82
N LEU A 218 13.11 -3.76 12.82
CA LEU A 218 13.11 -2.30 12.56
C LEU A 218 11.74 -1.76 12.18
N THR A 219 10.95 -2.54 11.43
CA THR A 219 9.59 -2.15 11.03
C THR A 219 8.64 -2.16 12.23
N ASP A 220 8.76 -3.16 13.09
CA ASP A 220 7.92 -3.32 14.26
C ASP A 220 8.27 -2.34 15.39
N ALA A 221 9.52 -1.86 15.40
CA ALA A 221 9.99 -0.82 16.31
C ALA A 221 9.35 0.56 16.08
N ILE A 222 8.74 0.81 14.90
CA ILE A 222 8.09 2.08 14.57
C ILE A 222 6.73 2.17 15.28
N PRO A 223 6.54 3.07 16.27
CA PRO A 223 5.31 3.09 17.07
C PRO A 223 4.07 3.46 16.26
N SER A 224 4.19 4.41 15.33
CA SER A 224 3.09 4.85 14.46
C SER A 224 2.62 3.72 13.54
N TYR A 225 3.55 2.93 12.99
CA TYR A 225 3.21 1.75 12.19
C TYR A 225 2.37 0.77 12.99
N GLN A 226 2.81 0.39 14.20
CA GLN A 226 2.09 -0.53 15.07
C GLN A 226 0.71 -0.01 15.48
N ALA A 227 0.62 1.29 15.79
CA ALA A 227 -0.63 1.93 16.18
C ALA A 227 -1.67 1.96 15.03
N GLU A 228 -1.21 2.08 13.78
CA GLU A 228 -2.08 2.23 12.61
C GLU A 228 -2.51 0.90 11.99
N GLN A 229 -1.69 -0.16 12.09
CA GLN A 229 -1.97 -1.43 11.41
C GLN A 229 -3.33 -2.04 11.80
N ALA A 230 -3.65 -2.10 13.09
CA ALA A 230 -4.88 -2.74 13.55
C ALA A 230 -6.15 -1.99 13.07
N PRO A 231 -6.26 -0.65 13.27
CA PRO A 231 -7.38 0.12 12.72
C PRO A 231 -7.52 0.02 11.19
N LEU A 232 -6.41 0.14 10.45
CA LEU A 232 -6.42 0.06 8.99
C LEU A 232 -6.89 -1.32 8.50
N ASN A 233 -6.40 -2.39 9.13
CA ASN A 233 -6.83 -3.74 8.81
C ASN A 233 -8.31 -3.99 9.18
N MET A 234 -8.78 -3.48 10.32
CA MET A 234 -10.20 -3.54 10.67
C MET A 234 -11.08 -2.84 9.63
N MET A 235 -10.67 -1.65 9.16
CA MET A 235 -11.38 -0.92 8.11
C MET A 235 -11.45 -1.75 6.81
N ILE A 236 -10.35 -2.36 6.38
CA ILE A 236 -10.31 -3.21 5.18
C ILE A 236 -11.22 -4.44 5.34
N VAL A 237 -11.14 -5.13 6.49
CA VAL A 237 -11.99 -6.30 6.77
C VAL A 237 -13.47 -5.92 6.80
N SER A 238 -13.83 -4.83 7.48
CA SER A 238 -15.21 -4.33 7.50
C SER A 238 -15.71 -3.98 6.11
N LEU A 239 -14.88 -3.37 5.26
CA LEU A 239 -15.24 -3.09 3.86
C LEU A 239 -15.54 -4.36 3.07
N PHE A 240 -14.74 -5.42 3.23
CA PHE A 240 -15.03 -6.70 2.60
C PHE A 240 -16.31 -7.34 3.14
N VAL A 241 -16.56 -7.28 4.44
CA VAL A 241 -17.79 -7.80 5.05
C VAL A 241 -19.03 -7.06 4.55
N ILE A 242 -19.00 -5.72 4.56
CA ILE A 242 -20.10 -4.89 4.04
C ILE A 242 -20.33 -5.19 2.55
N THR A 243 -19.26 -5.25 1.77
CA THR A 243 -19.33 -5.62 0.35
C THR A 243 -19.97 -6.99 0.15
N ALA A 244 -19.60 -7.98 0.97
CA ALA A 244 -20.15 -9.32 0.91
C ALA A 244 -21.67 -9.35 1.16
N ILE A 245 -22.13 -8.64 2.20
CA ILE A 245 -23.54 -8.53 2.55
C ILE A 245 -24.31 -7.83 1.43
N VAL A 246 -23.81 -6.68 0.97
CA VAL A 246 -24.47 -5.85 -0.04
C VAL A 246 -24.58 -6.62 -1.37
N LEU A 247 -23.50 -7.22 -1.87
CA LEU A 247 -23.53 -7.99 -3.11
C LEU A 247 -24.45 -9.21 -3.00
N THR A 248 -24.40 -9.94 -1.88
CA THR A 248 -25.31 -11.07 -1.62
C THR A 248 -26.77 -10.62 -1.67
N ALA A 249 -27.12 -9.53 -0.99
CA ALA A 249 -28.47 -8.98 -1.00
C ALA A 249 -28.90 -8.56 -2.42
N PHE A 250 -28.03 -7.91 -3.18
CA PHE A 250 -28.33 -7.52 -4.56
C PHE A 250 -28.56 -8.73 -5.48
N PHE A 251 -27.72 -9.76 -5.42
CA PHE A 251 -27.92 -10.98 -6.20
C PHE A 251 -29.17 -11.75 -5.77
N TYR A 252 -29.49 -11.74 -4.47
CA TYR A 252 -30.72 -12.29 -3.95
C TYR A 252 -31.96 -11.58 -4.51
N VAL A 253 -32.02 -10.25 -4.43
CA VAL A 253 -33.12 -9.45 -5.00
C VAL A 253 -33.21 -9.64 -6.51
N MET A 254 -32.07 -9.67 -7.21
CA MET A 254 -32.02 -9.90 -8.65
C MET A 254 -32.68 -11.24 -9.03
N THR A 255 -32.39 -12.28 -8.25
CA THR A 255 -32.92 -13.63 -8.45
C THR A 255 -34.41 -13.73 -8.14
N ILE A 256 -34.88 -13.09 -7.07
CA ILE A 256 -36.31 -13.02 -6.74
C ILE A 256 -37.10 -12.36 -7.87
N GLN A 257 -36.61 -11.25 -8.40
CA GLN A 257 -37.28 -10.55 -9.50
C GLN A 257 -37.39 -11.39 -10.79
N LYS A 258 -36.62 -12.48 -10.91
CA LYS A 258 -36.68 -13.44 -12.03
C LYS A 258 -37.57 -14.65 -11.77
N THR A 259 -38.24 -14.72 -10.61
CA THR A 259 -39.02 -15.89 -10.20
C THR A 259 -40.09 -16.27 -11.24
N SER A 260 -40.81 -15.29 -11.78
CA SER A 260 -41.85 -15.55 -12.80
C SER A 260 -41.25 -16.05 -14.12
N GLU A 261 -40.15 -15.45 -14.59
CA GLU A 261 -39.43 -15.88 -15.80
C GLU A 261 -38.92 -17.32 -15.67
N ILE A 262 -38.34 -17.64 -14.51
CA ILE A 262 -37.84 -18.97 -14.18
C ILE A 262 -38.99 -19.99 -14.10
N GLY A 263 -40.14 -19.59 -13.54
CA GLY A 263 -41.35 -20.41 -13.48
C GLY A 263 -41.87 -20.82 -14.86
N ILE A 264 -41.93 -19.86 -15.80
CA ILE A 264 -42.33 -20.11 -17.18
C ILE A 264 -41.33 -21.05 -17.87
N LEU A 265 -40.02 -20.81 -17.72
CA LEU A 265 -38.99 -21.67 -18.32
C LEU A 265 -39.06 -23.10 -17.76
N LYS A 266 -39.31 -23.27 -16.46
CA LYS A 266 -39.55 -24.59 -15.87
C LYS A 266 -40.82 -25.24 -16.42
N ALA A 267 -41.91 -24.49 -16.58
CA ALA A 267 -43.17 -24.99 -17.13
C ALA A 267 -43.04 -25.50 -18.58
N ILE A 268 -42.18 -24.86 -19.38
CA ILE A 268 -41.88 -25.28 -20.77
C ILE A 268 -40.82 -26.41 -20.82
N GLY A 269 -40.35 -26.89 -19.66
CA GLY A 269 -39.49 -28.08 -19.54
C GLY A 269 -37.98 -27.81 -19.45
N VAL A 270 -37.56 -26.58 -19.19
CA VAL A 270 -36.12 -26.28 -18.98
C VAL A 270 -35.66 -26.87 -17.65
N LYS A 271 -34.58 -27.66 -17.70
CA LYS A 271 -33.97 -28.27 -16.50
C LYS A 271 -33.51 -27.19 -15.51
N THR A 272 -33.86 -27.37 -14.24
CA THR A 272 -33.43 -26.47 -13.15
C THR A 272 -31.92 -26.25 -13.14
N SER A 273 -31.11 -27.29 -13.36
CA SER A 273 -29.65 -27.17 -13.42
C SER A 273 -29.16 -26.20 -14.50
N HIS A 274 -29.84 -26.12 -15.64
CA HIS A 274 -29.51 -25.17 -16.70
C HIS A 274 -29.80 -23.73 -16.28
N LEU A 275 -30.91 -23.52 -15.56
CA LEU A 275 -31.30 -22.21 -15.03
C LEU A 275 -30.29 -21.72 -13.97
N LEU A 276 -29.86 -22.61 -13.07
CA LEU A 276 -28.84 -22.30 -12.05
C LEU A 276 -27.51 -21.89 -12.69
N TRP A 277 -27.01 -22.66 -13.67
CA TRP A 277 -25.79 -22.33 -14.38
C TRP A 277 -25.89 -21.02 -15.17
N SER A 278 -27.08 -20.72 -15.72
CA SER A 278 -27.33 -19.46 -16.42
C SER A 278 -27.23 -18.27 -15.47
N LEU A 279 -27.87 -18.35 -14.30
CA LEU A 279 -27.82 -17.30 -13.28
C LEU A 279 -26.43 -17.12 -12.70
N LEU A 280 -25.75 -18.21 -12.37
CA LEU A 280 -24.38 -18.19 -11.85
C LEU A 280 -23.42 -17.55 -12.85
N PHE A 281 -23.55 -17.88 -14.14
CA PHE A 281 -22.76 -17.25 -15.20
C PHE A 281 -23.04 -15.74 -15.31
N GLN A 282 -24.29 -15.30 -15.21
CA GLN A 282 -24.64 -13.88 -15.24
C GLN A 282 -24.03 -13.11 -14.07
N ILE A 283 -24.16 -13.66 -12.86
CA ILE A 283 -23.60 -13.04 -11.64
C ILE A 283 -22.08 -12.93 -11.77
N LEU A 284 -21.40 -14.02 -12.13
CA LEU A 284 -19.95 -14.00 -12.33
C LEU A 284 -19.52 -13.04 -13.43
N PHE A 285 -20.22 -13.01 -14.56
CA PHE A 285 -19.91 -12.12 -15.67
C PHE A 285 -20.03 -10.64 -15.25
N VAL A 286 -21.13 -10.29 -14.58
CA VAL A 286 -21.38 -8.93 -14.09
C VAL A 286 -20.33 -8.53 -13.04
N THR A 287 -20.01 -9.42 -12.10
CA THR A 287 -18.98 -9.17 -11.09
C THR A 287 -17.62 -8.97 -11.72
N MET A 288 -17.21 -9.89 -12.61
CA MET A 288 -15.91 -9.82 -13.28
C MET A 288 -15.77 -8.55 -14.10
N LEU A 289 -16.80 -8.19 -14.87
CA LEU A 289 -16.81 -6.97 -15.67
C LEU A 289 -16.73 -5.71 -14.78
N GLY A 290 -17.48 -5.69 -13.67
CA GLY A 290 -17.44 -4.56 -12.73
C GLY A 290 -16.08 -4.41 -12.03
N VAL A 291 -15.47 -5.52 -11.61
CA VAL A 291 -14.13 -5.52 -10.99
C VAL A 291 -13.04 -5.10 -11.98
N ILE A 292 -13.10 -5.57 -13.23
CA ILE A 292 -12.16 -5.15 -14.28
C ILE A 292 -12.25 -3.64 -14.51
N ILE A 293 -13.46 -3.10 -14.62
CA ILE A 293 -13.66 -1.66 -14.79
C ILE A 293 -13.16 -0.89 -13.56
N ALA A 294 -13.42 -1.38 -12.34
CA ALA A 294 -12.90 -0.77 -11.13
C ALA A 294 -11.35 -0.76 -11.08
N LEU A 295 -10.68 -1.84 -11.49
CA LEU A 295 -9.23 -1.90 -11.58
C LEU A 295 -8.68 -0.88 -12.59
N LEU A 296 -9.33 -0.77 -13.75
CA LEU A 296 -8.97 0.23 -14.77
C LEU A 296 -9.15 1.65 -14.24
N LEU A 297 -10.26 1.92 -13.54
CA LEU A 297 -10.54 3.21 -12.91
C LEU A 297 -9.47 3.56 -11.87
N ILE A 298 -9.11 2.63 -10.99
CA ILE A 298 -8.12 2.87 -9.93
C ILE A 298 -6.72 3.07 -10.51
N THR A 299 -6.35 2.28 -11.52
CA THR A 299 -5.06 2.42 -12.19
C THR A 299 -4.98 3.75 -12.95
N GLY A 300 -6.06 4.16 -13.61
CA GLY A 300 -6.15 5.47 -14.26
C GLY A 300 -6.13 6.63 -13.26
N LEU A 301 -6.87 6.49 -12.16
CA LEU A 301 -6.94 7.50 -11.10
C LEU A 301 -5.57 7.73 -10.46
N LYS A 302 -4.79 6.66 -10.23
CA LYS A 302 -3.43 6.74 -9.66
C LYS A 302 -2.54 7.76 -10.36
N ALA A 303 -2.64 7.91 -11.68
CA ALA A 303 -1.85 8.87 -12.45
C ALA A 303 -2.27 10.34 -12.23
N THR A 304 -3.49 10.56 -11.75
CA THR A 304 -4.07 11.90 -11.51
C THR A 304 -4.05 12.31 -10.04
N LEU A 305 -3.77 11.37 -9.13
CA LEU A 305 -3.70 11.67 -7.71
C LEU A 305 -2.50 12.58 -7.41
N PRO A 306 -2.65 13.55 -6.49
CA PRO A 306 -1.53 14.36 -6.01
C PRO A 306 -0.43 13.47 -5.45
N VAL A 307 0.84 13.81 -5.71
CA VAL A 307 2.00 13.06 -5.18
C VAL A 307 2.07 13.07 -3.64
N THR A 308 1.45 14.05 -3.00
CA THR A 308 1.33 14.17 -1.54
C THR A 308 0.32 13.19 -0.94
N MET A 309 -0.57 12.61 -1.75
CA MET A 309 -1.56 11.66 -1.26
C MET A 309 -0.91 10.31 -0.96
N PRO A 310 -1.13 9.72 0.23
CA PRO A 310 -0.59 8.41 0.60
C PRO A 310 -1.38 7.30 -0.10
N PHE A 311 -1.19 7.17 -1.41
CA PHE A 311 -1.87 6.15 -2.20
C PHE A 311 -0.86 5.16 -2.78
N PHE A 312 -0.85 3.96 -2.24
CA PHE A 312 -0.07 2.85 -2.75
C PHE A 312 -0.89 1.58 -2.65
N ILE A 313 -1.05 0.86 -3.74
CA ILE A 313 -1.65 -0.47 -3.72
C ILE A 313 -0.73 -1.45 -4.42
N ASN A 314 -0.34 -2.52 -3.72
CA ASN A 314 0.48 -3.56 -4.32
C ASN A 314 -0.36 -4.48 -5.21
N SER A 315 0.27 -5.07 -6.24
CA SER A 315 -0.44 -5.95 -7.18
C SER A 315 -1.04 -7.20 -6.50
N GLY A 316 -0.41 -7.66 -5.41
CA GLY A 316 -0.92 -8.78 -4.62
C GLY A 316 -2.26 -8.47 -3.95
N MET A 317 -2.42 -7.26 -3.41
CA MET A 317 -3.67 -6.81 -2.81
C MET A 317 -4.74 -6.55 -3.85
N MET A 318 -4.39 -6.02 -5.03
CA MET A 318 -5.35 -5.94 -6.15
C MET A 318 -5.88 -7.33 -6.52
N LEU A 319 -5.00 -8.33 -6.62
CA LEU A 319 -5.40 -9.71 -6.89
C LEU A 319 -6.28 -10.27 -5.78
N LEU A 320 -5.95 -10.02 -4.52
CA LEU A 320 -6.77 -10.42 -3.36
C LEU A 320 -8.17 -9.85 -3.47
N VAL A 321 -8.32 -8.55 -3.79
CA VAL A 321 -9.63 -7.92 -3.99
C VAL A 321 -10.42 -8.63 -5.10
N VAL A 322 -9.79 -8.94 -6.24
CA VAL A 322 -10.45 -9.69 -7.33
C VAL A 322 -10.95 -11.04 -6.83
N VAL A 323 -10.11 -11.80 -6.13
CA VAL A 323 -10.44 -13.12 -5.60
C VAL A 323 -11.60 -13.04 -4.60
N VAL A 324 -11.56 -12.09 -3.67
CA VAL A 324 -12.62 -11.89 -2.68
C VAL A 324 -13.95 -11.54 -3.35
N PHE A 325 -13.97 -10.65 -4.35
CA PHE A 325 -15.19 -10.33 -5.08
C PHE A 325 -15.78 -11.53 -5.82
N ILE A 326 -14.93 -12.37 -6.42
CA ILE A 326 -15.38 -13.61 -7.07
C ILE A 326 -15.97 -14.57 -6.04
N ILE A 327 -15.30 -14.79 -4.91
CA ILE A 327 -15.79 -15.67 -3.84
C ILE A 327 -17.15 -15.17 -3.32
N VAL A 328 -17.25 -13.88 -3.03
CA VAL A 328 -18.50 -13.25 -2.58
C VAL A 328 -19.60 -13.42 -3.63
N ALA A 329 -19.30 -13.25 -4.91
CA ALA A 329 -20.28 -13.42 -5.97
C ALA A 329 -20.76 -14.88 -6.07
N ILE A 330 -19.87 -15.86 -5.89
CA ILE A 330 -20.23 -17.28 -5.85
C ILE A 330 -21.13 -17.56 -4.64
N VAL A 331 -20.74 -17.12 -3.45
CA VAL A 331 -21.52 -17.33 -2.21
C VAL A 331 -22.89 -16.66 -2.32
N GLY A 332 -22.94 -15.41 -2.78
CA GLY A 332 -24.17 -14.67 -3.00
C GLY A 332 -25.07 -15.32 -4.04
N ALA A 333 -24.48 -15.82 -5.14
CA ALA A 333 -25.21 -16.61 -6.13
C ALA A 333 -25.80 -17.87 -5.48
N LEU A 334 -25.00 -18.71 -4.83
CA LEU A 334 -25.45 -19.96 -4.20
C LEU A 334 -26.61 -19.73 -3.20
N LEU A 335 -26.52 -18.69 -2.37
CA LEU A 335 -27.60 -18.32 -1.44
C LEU A 335 -28.88 -17.93 -2.19
N SER A 336 -28.77 -17.18 -3.28
CA SER A 336 -29.93 -16.82 -4.12
C SER A 336 -30.54 -18.03 -4.83
N LEU A 337 -29.73 -19.02 -5.20
CA LEU A 337 -30.16 -20.24 -5.90
C LEU A 337 -31.03 -21.16 -5.04
N VAL A 338 -30.91 -21.13 -3.71
CA VAL A 338 -31.79 -21.89 -2.80
C VAL A 338 -33.26 -21.55 -3.06
N ARG A 339 -33.55 -20.29 -3.40
CA ARG A 339 -34.91 -19.88 -3.75
C ARG A 339 -35.36 -20.49 -5.07
N VAL A 340 -34.48 -20.55 -6.09
CA VAL A 340 -34.78 -21.10 -7.42
C VAL A 340 -35.23 -22.56 -7.37
N PHE A 341 -34.64 -23.35 -6.47
CA PHE A 341 -35.08 -24.74 -6.26
C PHE A 341 -36.52 -24.83 -5.72
N LYS A 342 -36.93 -23.90 -4.86
CA LYS A 342 -38.24 -23.87 -4.20
C LYS A 342 -39.35 -23.22 -5.03
N ILE A 343 -39.07 -22.76 -6.25
CA ILE A 343 -40.09 -22.17 -7.14
C ILE A 343 -40.92 -23.29 -7.78
N ASP A 344 -42.20 -23.37 -7.41
CA ASP A 344 -43.22 -24.15 -8.11
C ASP A 344 -43.68 -23.40 -9.38
N PRO A 345 -43.65 -24.02 -10.57
CA PRO A 345 -44.13 -23.41 -11.81
C PRO A 345 -45.58 -22.90 -11.75
N ILE A 346 -46.46 -23.58 -11.00
CA ILE A 346 -47.89 -23.23 -10.89
C ILE A 346 -48.06 -21.96 -10.05
N GLU A 347 -47.35 -21.87 -8.92
CA GLU A 347 -47.36 -20.67 -8.07
C GLU A 347 -46.72 -19.45 -8.77
N ALA A 348 -45.64 -19.67 -9.54
CA ALA A 348 -44.89 -18.60 -10.20
C ALA A 348 -45.63 -17.92 -11.37
N ILE A 349 -46.63 -18.58 -11.94
CA ILE A 349 -47.48 -18.09 -13.04
C ILE A 349 -48.82 -17.52 -12.50
N GLY A 350 -49.02 -17.54 -11.17
CA GLY A 350 -50.23 -17.02 -10.52
C GLY A 350 -51.37 -18.03 -10.40
N GLY A 351 -51.12 -19.32 -10.62
CA GLY A 351 -52.12 -20.39 -10.52
C GLY A 351 -52.44 -20.86 -9.08
N GLY A 352 -51.79 -20.28 -8.07
CA GLY A 352 -51.95 -20.65 -6.65
C GLY A 352 -52.92 -19.78 -5.84
N GLN A 353 -53.58 -18.80 -6.47
CA GLN A 353 -54.68 -18.05 -5.84
C GLN A 353 -56.02 -18.51 -6.44
N VAL A 354 -56.55 -19.59 -5.88
CA VAL A 354 -57.98 -19.93 -5.90
C VAL A 354 -58.40 -20.21 -4.47
#